data_AF-A0A5B7ST89-F1
#
_entry.id   AF-A0A5B7ST89-F1
#
_cell.length_a   1.000
_cell.length_b   1.000
_cell.length_c   1.000
_cell.angle_alpha   90.00
_cell.angle_beta   90.00
_cell.angle_gamma   90.00
#
_symmetry.space_group_name_H-M   'P 1'
#
loop_
_entity.id
_entity.type
_entity.pdbx_description
1 polymer ?
#
loop_
_entity_poly.entity_id
_entity_poly.type
_entity_poly.pdbx_seq_one_letter_code
_entity_poly.pdbx_strand_id
1 'polypeptide(L)'
;MERPFDTRLRQTYGTLEKTKANFVFNFQQNDKILVWIVGFAVTAISLIISNISDINKIYSECILRLVLSLLTVTLVSGIVYRFSALLFLTKYQNIMFYLEGAFSKERTMPTETRELKKPNDIHEIYQNIKADFDHDYFDVVNLYNQAQSKESKKYYVDYLKTEYERLAEWSTNEYKTADKYVKNIFKTAFGFSDKKINKIFSENNDSFYFKLWSWICGISIAICLISFITVLILLALNYG
;
A
#
# COMPACT_ATOMS: atom_id res chain seq x y z
N MET A 1 16.26 -20.11 5.25
CA MET A 1 14.90 -19.72 5.70
C MET A 1 14.82 -18.21 5.56
N GLU A 2 13.78 -17.67 4.92
CA GLU A 2 13.54 -16.22 4.89
C GLU A 2 13.32 -15.70 6.31
N ARG A 3 13.92 -14.56 6.65
CA ARG A 3 13.78 -13.97 7.98
C ARG A 3 12.31 -13.57 8.20
N PRO A 4 11.75 -13.65 9.42
CA PRO A 4 10.38 -13.23 9.70
C PRO A 4 10.12 -11.78 9.29
N PHE A 5 11.13 -10.92 9.45
CA PHE A 5 11.09 -9.54 9.02
C PHE A 5 11.03 -9.41 7.49
N ASP A 6 11.87 -10.13 6.75
CA ASP A 6 11.82 -10.15 5.28
C ASP A 6 10.48 -10.69 4.78
N THR A 7 9.90 -11.65 5.50
CA THR A 7 8.56 -12.19 5.22
C THR A 7 7.49 -11.14 5.43
N ARG A 8 7.56 -10.37 6.53
CA ARG A 8 6.61 -9.29 6.83
C ARG A 8 6.74 -8.14 5.86
N LEU A 9 7.97 -7.72 5.56
CA LEU A 9 8.29 -6.69 4.58
C LEU A 9 7.81 -7.11 3.18
N ARG A 10 8.09 -8.35 2.75
CA ARG A 10 7.62 -8.94 1.49
C ARG A 10 6.11 -9.09 1.44
N GLN A 11 5.45 -9.41 2.55
CA GLN A 11 3.99 -9.44 2.65
C GLN A 11 3.40 -8.03 2.52
N THR A 12 3.98 -7.03 3.19
CA THR A 12 3.59 -5.63 3.08
C THR A 12 3.80 -5.11 1.65
N TYR A 13 4.99 -5.28 1.08
CA TYR A 13 5.31 -4.95 -0.31
C TYR A 13 4.39 -5.68 -1.29
N GLY A 14 4.23 -7.00 -1.15
CA GLY A 14 3.38 -7.80 -2.04
C GLY A 14 1.90 -7.43 -1.95
N THR A 15 1.42 -7.02 -0.77
CA THR A 15 0.03 -6.55 -0.59
C THR A 15 -0.15 -5.16 -1.20
N LEU A 16 0.79 -4.23 -0.97
CA LEU A 16 0.81 -2.90 -1.58
C LEU A 16 0.91 -2.98 -3.12
N GLU A 17 1.74 -3.87 -3.64
CA GLU A 17 1.97 -4.06 -5.07
C GLU A 17 0.77 -4.71 -5.76
N LYS A 18 0.16 -5.74 -5.16
CA LYS A 18 -1.12 -6.30 -5.63
C LYS A 18 -2.24 -5.25 -5.63
N THR A 19 -2.34 -4.46 -4.56
CA THR A 19 -3.36 -3.39 -4.46
C THR A 19 -3.17 -2.34 -5.54
N LYS A 20 -1.92 -1.96 -5.83
CA LYS A 20 -1.57 -1.06 -6.94
C LYS A 20 -1.89 -1.67 -8.29
N ALA A 21 -1.46 -2.90 -8.55
CA ALA A 21 -1.71 -3.56 -9.82
C ALA A 21 -3.22 -3.62 -10.11
N ASN A 22 -4.01 -3.97 -9.10
CA ASN A 22 -5.48 -3.97 -9.19
C ASN A 22 -6.02 -2.55 -9.44
N PHE A 23 -5.54 -1.54 -8.72
CA PHE A 23 -5.99 -0.16 -8.90
C PHE A 23 -5.62 0.39 -10.29
N VAL A 24 -4.38 0.21 -10.73
CA VAL A 24 -3.88 0.67 -12.03
C VAL A 24 -4.60 -0.03 -13.17
N PHE A 25 -4.81 -1.35 -13.07
CA PHE A 25 -5.59 -2.09 -14.04
C PHE A 25 -7.02 -1.55 -14.14
N ASN A 26 -7.71 -1.40 -13.00
CA ASN A 26 -9.05 -0.85 -12.96
C ASN A 26 -9.10 0.59 -13.47
N PHE A 27 -8.11 1.43 -13.12
CA PHE A 27 -8.01 2.81 -13.60
C PHE A 27 -7.82 2.87 -15.12
N GLN A 28 -6.94 2.05 -15.70
CA GLN A 28 -6.72 2.03 -17.14
C GLN A 28 -7.95 1.59 -17.93
N GLN A 29 -8.73 0.63 -17.43
CA GLN A 29 -9.96 0.21 -18.08
C GLN A 29 -11.05 1.28 -17.94
N ASN A 30 -11.21 1.81 -16.73
CA ASN A 30 -12.22 2.82 -16.43
C ASN A 30 -11.95 4.15 -17.14
N ASP A 31 -10.69 4.59 -17.24
CA ASP A 31 -10.32 5.84 -17.91
C ASP A 31 -10.65 5.79 -19.41
N LYS A 32 -10.44 4.65 -20.09
CA LYS A 32 -10.83 4.48 -21.50
C LYS A 32 -12.33 4.67 -21.71
N ILE A 33 -13.14 4.07 -20.84
CA ILE A 33 -14.61 4.20 -20.88
C ILE A 33 -15.01 5.66 -20.61
N LEU A 34 -14.39 6.28 -19.60
CA LEU A 34 -14.65 7.67 -19.21
C LEU A 34 -14.31 8.67 -20.31
N VAL A 35 -13.17 8.50 -21.00
CA VAL A 35 -12.79 9.34 -22.16
C VAL A 35 -13.87 9.31 -23.22
N TRP A 36 -14.37 8.10 -23.53
CA TRP A 36 -15.46 7.92 -24.48
C TRP A 36 -16.72 8.66 -24.04
N ILE A 37 -17.19 8.39 -22.82
CA ILE A 37 -18.41 9.00 -22.28
C ILE A 37 -18.32 10.53 -22.23
N VAL A 38 -17.21 11.06 -21.72
CA VAL A 38 -16.97 12.52 -21.64
C VAL A 38 -16.91 13.13 -23.04
N GLY A 39 -16.22 12.48 -24.00
CA GLY A 39 -16.17 12.94 -25.38
C GLY A 39 -17.55 12.98 -26.05
N PHE A 40 -18.36 11.94 -25.83
CA PHE A 40 -19.77 11.91 -26.27
C PHE A 40 -20.59 13.01 -25.61
N ALA A 41 -20.42 13.23 -24.31
CA ALA A 41 -21.17 14.24 -23.58
C ALA A 41 -20.85 15.67 -24.08
N VAL A 42 -19.58 16.01 -24.30
CA VAL A 42 -19.19 17.31 -24.88
C VAL A 42 -19.78 17.49 -26.27
N THR A 43 -19.69 16.46 -27.12
CA THR A 43 -20.21 16.51 -28.49
C THR A 43 -21.73 16.66 -28.50
N ALA A 44 -22.44 15.91 -27.66
CA ALA A 44 -23.89 15.97 -27.52
C ALA A 44 -24.36 17.35 -27.02
N ILE A 45 -23.71 17.91 -25.99
CA ILE A 45 -24.01 19.27 -25.51
C ILE A 45 -23.80 20.29 -26.64
N SER A 46 -22.67 20.20 -27.36
CA SER A 46 -22.36 21.12 -28.46
C SER A 46 -23.42 21.06 -29.57
N LEU A 47 -23.86 19.86 -29.94
CA LEU A 47 -24.90 19.65 -30.95
C LEU A 47 -26.27 20.19 -30.48
N ILE A 48 -26.63 19.92 -29.23
CA ILE A 48 -27.90 20.39 -28.64
C ILE A 48 -27.95 21.91 -28.61
N ILE A 49 -26.86 22.57 -28.18
CA ILE A 49 -26.79 24.04 -28.12
C ILE A 49 -26.82 24.65 -29.52
N SER A 50 -26.08 24.07 -30.48
CA SER A 50 -25.98 24.61 -31.83
C SER A 50 -27.30 24.56 -32.60
N ASN A 51 -28.12 23.54 -32.34
CA ASN A 51 -29.39 23.29 -33.06
C ASN A 51 -30.61 23.36 -32.14
N ILE A 52 -30.55 24.19 -31.10
CA ILE A 52 -31.57 24.18 -30.04
C ILE A 52 -32.97 24.50 -30.56
N SER A 53 -33.09 25.35 -31.57
CA SER A 53 -34.37 25.73 -32.20
C SER A 53 -35.04 24.58 -32.94
N ASP A 54 -34.27 23.66 -33.51
CA ASP A 54 -34.81 22.51 -34.26
C ASP A 54 -35.06 21.33 -33.34
N ILE A 55 -34.20 21.11 -32.34
CA ILE A 55 -34.36 20.03 -31.37
C ILE A 55 -35.55 20.31 -30.44
N ASN A 56 -35.82 21.57 -30.09
CA ASN A 56 -36.98 21.95 -29.27
C ASN A 56 -38.33 21.75 -29.99
N LYS A 57 -38.33 21.45 -31.29
CA LYS A 57 -39.54 21.04 -32.04
C LYS A 57 -39.83 19.54 -31.87
N ILE A 58 -38.79 18.74 -31.62
CA ILE A 58 -38.87 17.27 -31.49
C ILE A 58 -39.05 16.88 -30.02
N TYR A 59 -38.31 17.54 -29.13
CA TYR A 59 -38.33 17.25 -27.70
C TYR A 59 -38.92 18.39 -26.89
N SER A 60 -39.62 18.07 -25.81
CA SER A 60 -40.11 19.10 -24.87
C SER A 60 -38.95 19.78 -24.14
N GLU A 61 -39.13 21.07 -23.81
CA GLU A 61 -38.13 21.86 -23.07
C GLU A 61 -37.72 21.21 -21.74
N CYS A 62 -38.65 20.52 -21.08
CA CYS A 62 -38.39 19.83 -19.81
C CYS A 62 -37.36 18.69 -20.01
N ILE A 63 -37.55 17.88 -21.06
CA ILE A 63 -36.64 16.77 -21.40
C ILE A 63 -35.27 17.33 -21.79
N LEU A 64 -35.25 18.39 -22.61
CA LEU A 64 -34.01 19.01 -23.06
C LEU A 64 -33.17 19.55 -21.88
N ARG A 65 -33.80 20.27 -20.95
CA ARG A 65 -33.13 20.78 -19.73
C ARG A 65 -32.59 19.65 -18.87
N LEU A 66 -33.33 18.55 -18.74
CA LEU A 66 -32.93 17.39 -17.95
C LEU A 66 -31.77 16.63 -18.61
N VAL A 67 -31.77 16.48 -19.94
CA VAL A 67 -30.65 15.91 -20.69
C VAL A 67 -29.39 16.76 -20.52
N LEU A 68 -29.49 18.08 -20.68
CA LEU A 68 -28.36 19.00 -20.52
C LEU A 68 -27.79 18.98 -19.09
N SER A 69 -28.64 18.92 -18.06
CA SER A 69 -28.18 18.83 -16.68
C SER A 69 -27.47 17.50 -16.39
N LEU A 70 -28.01 16.37 -16.87
CA LEU A 70 -27.38 15.06 -16.73
C LEU A 70 -26.04 14.97 -17.47
N LEU A 71 -25.95 15.49 -18.70
CA LEU A 71 -24.69 15.54 -19.44
C LEU A 71 -23.64 16.40 -18.72
N THR A 72 -24.06 17.50 -18.09
CA THR A 72 -23.17 18.33 -17.26
C THR A 72 -22.68 17.58 -16.01
N VAL A 73 -23.56 16.82 -15.35
CA VAL A 73 -23.19 15.96 -14.21
C VAL A 73 -22.20 14.86 -14.64
N THR A 74 -22.40 14.25 -15.82
CA THR A 74 -21.45 13.30 -16.42
C THR A 74 -20.08 13.92 -16.62
N LEU A 75 -19.99 15.16 -17.12
CA LEU A 75 -18.71 15.87 -17.28
C LEU A 75 -18.02 16.14 -15.95
N VAL A 76 -18.74 16.72 -15.00
CA VAL A 76 -18.18 17.08 -13.68
C VAL A 76 -17.71 15.84 -12.94
N SER A 77 -18.52 14.77 -12.92
CA SER A 77 -18.14 13.50 -12.27
C SER A 77 -16.93 12.84 -12.92
N GLY A 78 -16.80 12.90 -14.25
CA GLY A 78 -15.61 12.42 -14.96
C GLY A 78 -14.33 13.17 -14.60
N ILE A 79 -14.40 14.50 -14.44
CA ILE A 79 -13.27 15.32 -13.99
C ILE A 79 -12.88 14.98 -12.55
N VAL A 80 -13.88 14.86 -11.65
CA VAL A 80 -13.65 14.50 -10.25
C VAL A 80 -13.01 13.13 -10.13
N TYR A 81 -13.42 12.15 -10.95
CA TYR A 81 -12.79 10.84 -11.01
C TYR A 81 -11.31 10.93 -11.36
N ARG A 82 -10.95 11.64 -12.45
CA ARG A 82 -9.56 11.78 -12.90
C ARG A 82 -8.69 12.47 -11.85
N PHE A 83 -9.20 13.54 -11.24
CA PHE A 83 -8.47 14.27 -10.21
C PHE A 83 -8.23 13.39 -8.97
N SER A 84 -9.25 12.66 -8.52
CA SER A 84 -9.15 11.75 -7.38
C SER A 84 -8.17 10.60 -7.64
N ALA A 85 -8.20 10.03 -8.85
CA ALA A 85 -7.29 8.98 -9.25
C ALA A 85 -5.83 9.45 -9.35
N LEU A 86 -5.58 10.66 -9.86
CA LEU A 86 -4.24 11.27 -9.90
C LEU A 86 -3.69 11.48 -8.49
N LEU A 87 -4.50 11.99 -7.56
CA LEU A 87 -4.10 12.16 -6.17
C LEU A 87 -3.78 10.82 -5.50
N PHE A 88 -4.61 9.79 -5.74
CA PHE A 88 -4.35 8.44 -5.25
C PHE A 88 -3.01 7.91 -5.76
N LEU A 89 -2.78 8.01 -7.08
CA LEU A 89 -1.58 7.46 -7.72
C LEU A 89 -0.30 8.18 -7.27
N THR A 90 -0.35 9.51 -7.16
CA THR A 90 0.79 10.33 -6.69
C THR A 90 1.14 9.99 -5.24
N LYS A 91 0.14 9.87 -4.36
CA LYS A 91 0.37 9.52 -2.95
C LYS A 91 0.94 8.12 -2.81
N TYR A 92 0.43 7.17 -3.59
CA TYR A 92 0.94 5.81 -3.63
C TYR A 92 2.41 5.77 -4.11
N GLN A 93 2.72 6.44 -5.23
CA GLN A 93 4.08 6.49 -5.79
C GLN A 93 5.08 7.07 -4.80
N ASN A 94 4.71 8.14 -4.09
CA ASN A 94 5.55 8.70 -3.05
C ASN A 94 5.82 7.65 -1.97
N ILE A 95 4.79 7.01 -1.42
CA ILE A 95 4.97 5.99 -0.37
C ILE A 95 5.92 4.87 -0.83
N MET A 96 5.78 4.36 -2.05
CA MET A 96 6.68 3.33 -2.57
C MET A 96 8.10 3.84 -2.77
N PHE A 97 8.29 5.03 -3.37
CA PHE A 97 9.63 5.59 -3.58
C PHE A 97 10.38 5.80 -2.26
N TYR A 98 9.68 6.22 -1.20
CA TYR A 98 10.29 6.41 0.11
C TYR A 98 10.48 5.10 0.89
N LEU A 99 9.61 4.10 0.72
CA LEU A 99 9.82 2.75 1.27
C LEU A 99 11.01 2.07 0.61
N GLU A 100 11.07 2.07 -0.72
CA GLU A 100 12.20 1.55 -1.49
C GLU A 100 13.48 2.31 -1.10
N GLY A 101 13.43 3.64 -0.97
CA GLY A 101 14.55 4.44 -0.49
C GLY A 101 15.04 4.04 0.91
N ALA A 102 14.12 3.89 1.87
CA ALA A 102 14.44 3.56 3.27
C ALA A 102 15.01 2.15 3.46
N PHE A 103 14.59 1.19 2.63
CA PHE A 103 14.99 -0.22 2.76
C PHE A 103 15.95 -0.71 1.68
N SER A 104 16.33 0.12 0.69
CA SER A 104 17.21 -0.26 -0.42
C SER A 104 18.63 -0.69 -0.02
N LYS A 105 19.07 -0.43 1.23
CA LYS A 105 20.46 -0.63 1.66
C LYS A 105 20.67 -1.49 2.90
N GLU A 106 19.63 -1.88 3.64
CA GLU A 106 19.81 -2.55 4.93
C GLU A 106 19.55 -4.05 4.86
N ARG A 107 20.50 -4.84 5.40
CA ARG A 107 20.29 -6.26 5.70
C ARG A 107 19.62 -6.36 7.07
N THR A 108 18.33 -6.66 7.10
CA THR A 108 17.53 -6.65 8.33
C THR A 108 17.67 -7.94 9.13
N MET A 109 18.05 -7.83 10.41
CA MET A 109 18.22 -8.96 11.34
C MET A 109 16.89 -9.37 12.01
N PRO A 110 16.75 -10.64 12.44
CA PRO A 110 15.56 -11.09 13.16
C PRO A 110 15.49 -10.45 14.55
N THR A 111 14.33 -9.92 14.91
CA THR A 111 14.07 -9.19 16.17
C THR A 111 13.51 -10.07 17.28
N GLU A 112 13.10 -11.30 16.96
CA GLU A 112 12.54 -12.25 17.91
C GLU A 112 13.56 -13.36 18.16
N THR A 113 13.92 -13.56 19.43
CA THR A 113 14.69 -14.73 19.87
C THR A 113 13.84 -15.98 19.68
N ARG A 114 14.36 -17.00 19.00
CA ARG A 114 13.74 -18.32 19.02
C ARG A 114 13.88 -18.89 20.43
N GLU A 115 12.83 -19.54 20.92
CA GLU A 115 12.98 -20.40 22.09
C GLU A 115 13.95 -21.54 21.75
N LEU A 116 15.05 -21.63 22.50
CA LEU A 116 16.02 -22.71 22.34
C LEU A 116 15.33 -24.03 22.74
N LYS A 117 15.14 -24.95 21.80
CA LYS A 117 14.45 -26.23 22.05
C LYS A 117 15.28 -27.13 22.96
N LYS A 118 16.61 -27.08 22.84
CA LYS A 118 17.55 -27.66 23.80
C LYS A 118 18.56 -26.60 24.23
N PRO A 119 18.29 -25.85 25.30
CA PRO A 119 19.17 -24.78 25.74
C PRO A 119 20.55 -25.27 26.20
N ASN A 120 20.78 -26.58 26.36
CA ASN A 120 22.08 -27.10 26.77
C ASN A 120 22.93 -27.67 25.62
N ASP A 121 22.42 -27.65 24.38
CA ASP A 121 23.18 -28.10 23.22
C ASP A 121 23.90 -26.93 22.54
N ILE A 122 25.22 -26.91 22.68
CA ILE A 122 26.06 -25.87 22.10
C ILE A 122 25.99 -25.80 20.57
N HIS A 123 25.77 -26.94 19.90
CA HIS A 123 25.71 -27.00 18.44
C HIS A 123 24.39 -26.41 17.94
N GLU A 124 23.30 -26.62 18.67
CA GLU A 124 22.01 -26.00 18.38
C GLU A 124 22.08 -24.47 18.55
N ILE A 125 22.69 -24.00 19.65
CA ILE A 125 22.87 -22.55 19.89
C ILE A 125 23.74 -21.93 18.79
N TYR A 126 24.86 -22.54 18.44
CA TYR A 126 25.72 -22.06 17.35
C TYR A 126 24.99 -22.04 15.99
N GLN A 127 24.25 -23.10 15.64
CA GLN A 127 23.48 -23.13 14.40
C GLN A 127 22.42 -22.04 14.36
N ASN A 128 21.77 -21.75 15.49
CA ASN A 128 20.81 -20.65 15.59
C ASN A 128 21.49 -19.29 15.44
N ILE A 129 22.64 -19.04 16.11
CA ILE A 129 23.40 -17.78 15.94
C ILE A 129 23.81 -17.57 14.47
N LYS A 130 24.36 -18.61 13.84
CA LYS A 130 24.80 -18.55 12.44
C LYS A 130 23.64 -18.33 11.48
N ALA A 131 22.50 -19.00 11.70
CA ALA A 131 21.33 -18.86 10.86
C ALA A 131 20.62 -17.50 11.03
N ASP A 132 20.51 -17.02 12.26
CA ASP A 132 19.75 -15.81 12.59
C ASP A 132 20.58 -14.54 12.36
N PHE A 133 21.87 -14.54 12.71
CA PHE A 133 22.73 -13.34 12.73
C PHE A 133 23.93 -13.40 11.78
N ASP A 134 24.18 -14.52 11.08
CA ASP A 134 25.34 -14.70 10.17
C ASP A 134 26.71 -14.51 10.86
N HIS A 135 26.76 -14.71 12.19
CA HIS A 135 28.00 -14.68 12.98
C HIS A 135 28.55 -16.09 13.18
N ASP A 136 29.85 -16.27 12.94
CA ASP A 136 30.52 -17.55 13.10
C ASP A 136 31.24 -17.66 14.46
N TYR A 137 30.81 -18.62 15.28
CA TYR A 137 31.40 -18.98 16.56
C TYR A 137 31.98 -20.40 16.58
N PHE A 138 32.36 -20.94 15.41
CA PHE A 138 32.92 -22.28 15.29
C PHE A 138 34.14 -22.52 16.20
N ASP A 139 34.96 -21.49 16.43
CA ASP A 139 36.11 -21.57 17.35
C ASP A 139 35.69 -21.88 18.79
N VAL A 140 34.57 -21.31 19.26
CA VAL A 140 34.02 -21.56 20.60
C VAL A 140 33.48 -22.99 20.72
N VAL A 141 32.87 -23.50 19.65
CA VAL A 141 32.41 -24.90 19.57
C VAL A 141 33.61 -25.86 19.60
N ASN A 142 34.71 -25.52 18.92
CA ASN A 142 35.94 -26.31 18.96
C ASN A 142 36.56 -26.35 20.36
N LEU A 143 36.61 -25.21 21.06
CA LEU A 143 37.08 -25.13 22.44
C LEU A 143 36.20 -25.94 23.41
N TYR A 144 34.88 -25.95 23.20
CA TYR A 144 33.96 -26.80 23.96
C TYR A 144 34.22 -28.30 23.74
N ASN A 145 34.49 -28.71 22.49
CA ASN A 145 34.80 -30.11 22.15
C ASN A 145 36.13 -30.58 22.76
N GLN A 146 37.09 -29.66 22.92
CA GLN A 146 38.40 -29.92 23.55
C GLN A 146 38.37 -29.84 25.08
N ALA A 147 37.34 -29.25 25.68
CA ALA A 147 37.22 -29.09 27.12
C ALA A 147 37.05 -30.43 27.85
N GLN A 148 37.89 -30.69 28.87
CA GLN A 148 37.84 -31.93 29.64
C GLN A 148 36.92 -31.86 30.87
N SER A 149 36.73 -30.67 31.46
CA SER A 149 35.90 -30.50 32.65
C SER A 149 34.44 -30.16 32.30
N LYS A 150 33.50 -30.62 33.13
CA LYS A 150 32.08 -30.25 33.02
C LYS A 150 31.87 -28.73 33.20
N GLU A 151 32.68 -28.10 34.05
CA GLU A 151 32.61 -26.66 34.33
C GLU A 151 33.02 -25.83 33.11
N SER A 152 34.09 -26.22 32.41
CA SER A 152 34.52 -25.55 31.18
C SER A 152 33.50 -25.74 30.05
N LYS A 153 32.88 -26.91 29.93
CA LYS A 153 31.79 -27.14 28.97
C LYS A 153 30.57 -26.27 29.25
N LYS A 154 30.18 -26.16 30.52
CA LYS A 154 29.09 -25.29 30.96
C LYS A 154 29.38 -23.82 30.65
N TYR A 155 30.61 -23.37 30.88
CA TYR A 155 31.05 -22.00 30.56
C TYR A 155 30.82 -21.64 29.09
N TYR A 156 31.22 -22.49 28.14
CA TYR A 156 31.05 -22.19 26.70
C TYR A 156 29.58 -22.21 26.25
N VAL A 157 28.76 -23.08 26.83
CA VAL A 157 27.30 -23.09 26.60
C VAL A 157 26.68 -21.79 27.11
N ASP A 158 27.00 -21.39 28.34
CA ASP A 158 26.48 -20.17 28.94
C ASP A 158 26.98 -18.92 28.19
N TYR A 159 28.23 -18.92 27.73
CA TYR A 159 28.79 -17.86 26.88
C TYR A 159 28.00 -17.68 25.58
N LEU A 160 27.73 -18.76 24.84
CA LEU A 160 26.98 -18.66 23.58
C LEU A 160 25.50 -18.31 23.79
N LYS A 161 24.89 -18.69 24.93
CA LYS A 161 23.56 -18.21 25.30
C LYS A 161 23.54 -16.70 25.50
N THR A 162 24.45 -16.19 26.33
CA THR A 162 24.55 -14.74 26.59
C THR A 162 24.83 -13.99 25.30
N GLU A 163 25.63 -14.56 24.40
CA GLU A 163 25.93 -13.94 23.12
C GLU A 163 24.73 -13.94 22.16
N TYR A 164 23.92 -15.01 22.15
CA TYR A 164 22.65 -15.04 21.42
C TYR A 164 21.66 -13.99 21.95
N GLU A 165 21.53 -13.87 23.27
CA GLU A 165 20.70 -12.85 23.92
C GLU A 165 21.18 -11.43 23.59
N ARG A 166 22.50 -11.19 23.63
CA ARG A 166 23.12 -9.90 23.28
C ARG A 166 22.85 -9.51 21.82
N LEU A 167 23.01 -10.46 20.90
CA LEU A 167 22.75 -10.22 19.47
C LEU A 167 21.26 -9.95 19.21
N ALA A 168 20.37 -10.65 19.91
CA ALA A 168 18.95 -10.40 19.80
C ALA A 168 18.52 -9.05 20.40
N GLU A 169 19.11 -8.65 21.53
CA GLU A 169 18.87 -7.32 22.11
C GLU A 169 19.38 -6.22 21.16
N TRP A 170 20.56 -6.40 20.58
CA TRP A 170 21.09 -5.47 19.58
C TRP A 170 20.18 -5.35 18.36
N SER A 171 19.73 -6.48 17.80
CA SER A 171 18.75 -6.50 16.69
C SER A 171 17.43 -5.82 17.05
N THR A 172 16.93 -6.03 18.27
CA THR A 172 15.73 -5.36 18.78
C THR A 172 15.90 -3.84 18.85
N ASN A 173 17.09 -3.39 19.28
CA ASN A 173 17.41 -1.96 19.38
C ASN A 173 17.62 -1.32 18.00
N GLU A 174 18.25 -2.02 17.05
CA GLU A 174 18.33 -1.58 15.66
C GLU A 174 16.94 -1.44 15.06
N TYR A 175 16.05 -2.42 15.27
CA TYR A 175 14.68 -2.34 14.80
C TYR A 175 13.92 -1.14 15.36
N LYS A 176 14.01 -0.90 16.68
CA LYS A 176 13.39 0.29 17.30
C LYS A 176 13.96 1.59 16.71
N THR A 177 15.25 1.59 16.38
CA THR A 177 15.93 2.74 15.76
C THR A 177 15.44 2.96 14.33
N ALA A 178 15.34 1.89 13.53
CA ALA A 178 14.80 1.92 12.18
C ALA A 178 13.33 2.36 12.17
N ASP A 179 12.49 1.81 13.04
CA ASP A 179 11.09 2.23 13.20
C ASP A 179 10.98 3.72 13.54
N LYS A 180 11.80 4.20 14.49
CA LYS A 180 11.85 5.62 14.85
C LYS A 180 12.37 6.50 13.70
N TYR A 181 13.37 6.04 12.96
CA TYR A 181 13.93 6.74 11.81
C TYR A 181 12.89 6.89 10.70
N VAL A 182 12.20 5.80 10.35
CA VAL A 182 11.09 5.81 9.39
C VAL A 182 9.99 6.76 9.86
N LYS A 183 9.54 6.65 11.12
CA LYS A 183 8.52 7.57 11.68
C LYS A 183 8.95 9.03 11.59
N ASN A 184 10.22 9.34 11.89
CA ASN A 184 10.74 10.69 11.80
C ASN A 184 10.80 11.20 10.35
N ILE A 185 11.16 10.36 9.39
CA ILE A 185 11.07 10.69 7.96
C ILE A 185 9.62 11.01 7.58
N PHE A 186 8.64 10.21 8.03
CA PHE A 186 7.23 10.49 7.76
C PHE A 186 6.78 11.85 8.32
N LYS A 187 7.32 12.25 9.47
CA LYS A 187 7.11 13.57 10.07
C LYS A 187 7.71 14.68 9.21
N THR A 188 8.97 14.54 8.81
CA THR A 188 9.73 15.58 8.10
C THR A 188 9.32 15.72 6.63
N ALA A 189 9.17 14.61 5.90
CA ALA A 189 8.89 14.63 4.47
C ALA A 189 7.42 14.95 4.15
N PHE A 190 6.49 14.58 5.03
CA PHE A 190 5.04 14.72 4.77
C PHE A 190 4.30 15.63 5.76
N GLY A 191 4.98 16.19 6.75
CA GLY A 191 4.37 17.06 7.78
C GLY A 191 3.34 16.33 8.65
N PHE A 192 3.45 15.01 8.77
CA PHE A 192 2.49 14.23 9.55
C PHE A 192 2.71 14.41 11.05
N SER A 193 1.62 14.50 11.81
CA SER A 193 1.69 14.51 13.27
C SER A 193 2.02 13.12 13.82
N ASP A 194 2.64 13.07 15.01
CA ASP A 194 2.99 11.79 15.66
C ASP A 194 1.77 10.88 15.84
N LYS A 195 0.58 11.46 16.08
CA LYS A 195 -0.70 10.74 16.16
C LYS A 195 -1.09 10.08 14.83
N LYS A 196 -0.81 10.73 13.69
CA LYS A 196 -1.10 10.22 12.34
C LYS A 196 -0.10 9.14 11.92
N ILE A 197 1.16 9.29 12.33
CA ILE A 197 2.23 8.32 12.10
C ILE A 197 1.97 7.05 12.91
N ASN A 198 1.72 7.15 14.21
CA ASN A 198 1.37 6.00 15.05
C ASN A 198 0.08 5.30 14.58
N LYS A 199 -0.80 6.02 13.90
CA LYS A 199 -2.00 5.46 13.27
C LYS A 199 -1.66 4.68 12.00
N ILE A 200 -0.75 5.17 11.15
CA ILE A 200 -0.31 4.46 9.92
C ILE A 200 0.46 3.17 10.28
N PHE A 201 1.29 3.23 11.32
CA PHE A 201 2.14 2.11 11.76
C PHE A 201 1.50 1.19 12.81
N SER A 202 0.27 1.47 13.26
CA SER A 202 -0.48 0.48 14.03
C SER A 202 -1.13 -0.52 13.09
N GLU A 203 -1.14 -1.80 13.46
CA GLU A 203 -1.65 -2.94 12.67
C GLU A 203 -3.11 -2.81 12.19
N ASN A 204 -3.80 -1.71 12.49
CA ASN A 204 -5.23 -1.51 12.28
C ASN A 204 -5.60 -0.29 11.40
N ASN A 205 -4.67 0.38 10.71
CA ASN A 205 -5.02 1.61 9.98
C ASN A 205 -4.49 1.77 8.56
N ASP A 206 -4.56 0.69 7.79
CA ASP A 206 -4.33 0.75 6.34
C ASP A 206 -5.34 1.62 5.56
N SER A 207 -6.46 2.04 6.14
CA SER A 207 -7.64 2.04 5.27
C SER A 207 -8.44 3.32 5.11
N PHE A 208 -8.40 4.34 5.97
CA PHE A 208 -9.39 5.43 5.80
C PHE A 208 -9.16 6.30 4.56
N TYR A 209 -7.96 6.84 4.34
CA TYR A 209 -7.72 7.75 3.21
C TYR A 209 -7.72 7.03 1.86
N PHE A 210 -7.09 5.86 1.78
CA PHE A 210 -7.11 5.05 0.55
C PHE A 210 -8.52 4.52 0.25
N LYS A 211 -9.29 4.08 1.25
CA LYS A 211 -10.71 3.75 1.05
C LYS A 211 -11.53 4.97 0.67
N LEU A 212 -11.28 6.14 1.27
CA LEU A 212 -12.01 7.37 0.94
C LEU A 212 -11.82 7.75 -0.53
N TRP A 213 -10.58 7.82 -1.01
CA TRP A 213 -10.31 8.15 -2.41
C TRP A 213 -10.77 7.05 -3.36
N SER A 214 -10.61 5.78 -3.01
CA SER A 214 -11.15 4.67 -3.78
C SER A 214 -12.69 4.72 -3.86
N TRP A 215 -13.35 5.10 -2.77
CA TRP A 215 -14.79 5.23 -2.68
C TRP A 215 -15.30 6.44 -3.47
N ILE A 216 -14.60 7.57 -3.40
CA ILE A 216 -14.88 8.75 -4.24
C ILE A 216 -14.73 8.39 -5.72
N CYS A 217 -13.68 7.66 -6.10
CA CYS A 217 -13.50 7.16 -7.48
C CYS A 217 -14.67 6.26 -7.89
N GLY A 218 -15.06 5.30 -7.04
CA GLY A 218 -16.17 4.38 -7.29
C GLY A 218 -17.52 5.08 -7.45
N ILE A 219 -17.80 6.08 -6.62
CA ILE A 219 -19.04 6.87 -6.70
C ILE A 219 -19.02 7.75 -7.95
N SER A 220 -17.91 8.43 -8.22
CA SER A 220 -17.81 9.35 -9.35
C SER A 220 -18.03 8.62 -10.67
N ILE A 221 -17.46 7.41 -10.84
CA ILE A 221 -17.68 6.63 -12.05
C ILE A 221 -19.11 6.08 -12.15
N ALA A 222 -19.71 5.65 -11.02
CA ALA A 222 -21.09 5.19 -11.00
C ALA A 222 -22.06 6.32 -11.39
N ILE A 223 -21.89 7.52 -10.84
CA ILE A 223 -22.67 8.71 -11.20
C ILE A 223 -22.50 9.01 -12.69
N CYS A 224 -21.26 9.03 -13.19
CA CYS A 224 -20.98 9.30 -14.60
C CYS A 224 -21.71 8.32 -15.53
N LEU A 225 -21.66 7.03 -15.23
CA LEU A 225 -22.30 5.96 -16.01
C LEU A 225 -23.82 6.05 -15.94
N ILE A 226 -24.39 6.17 -14.74
CA ILE A 226 -25.84 6.24 -14.53
C ILE A 226 -26.40 7.47 -15.27
N SER A 227 -25.80 8.66 -15.06
CA SER A 227 -26.25 9.88 -15.73
C SER A 227 -26.19 9.75 -17.25
N PHE A 228 -25.13 9.16 -17.80
CA PHE A 228 -25.00 8.98 -19.25
C PHE A 228 -26.02 7.99 -19.81
N ILE A 229 -26.21 6.83 -19.16
CA ILE A 229 -27.20 5.83 -19.58
C ILE A 229 -28.62 6.40 -19.47
N THR A 230 -28.93 7.17 -18.43
CA THR A 230 -30.23 7.84 -18.29
C THR A 230 -30.48 8.81 -19.45
N VAL A 231 -29.47 9.57 -19.90
CA VAL A 231 -29.59 10.42 -21.10
C VAL A 231 -29.95 9.60 -22.33
N LEU A 232 -29.28 8.47 -22.57
CA LEU A 232 -29.57 7.61 -23.72
C LEU A 232 -31.01 7.07 -23.67
N ILE A 233 -31.47 6.62 -22.50
CA ILE A 233 -32.83 6.12 -22.31
C ILE A 233 -33.86 7.24 -22.55
N LEU A 234 -33.63 8.43 -22.00
CA LEU A 234 -34.54 9.56 -22.16
C LEU A 234 -34.65 10.00 -23.62
N LEU A 235 -33.52 10.07 -24.33
CA LEU A 235 -33.53 10.41 -25.74
C LEU A 235 -34.22 9.35 -26.58
N ALA A 236 -34.00 8.05 -26.30
CA ALA A 236 -34.60 6.95 -27.04
C ALA A 236 -36.12 6.84 -26.81
N LEU A 237 -36.60 7.00 -25.58
CA LEU A 237 -38.02 6.89 -25.25
C LEU A 237 -38.86 8.07 -25.75
N ASN A 238 -38.24 9.24 -25.90
CA ASN A 238 -38.92 10.46 -26.34
C ASN A 238 -38.57 10.83 -27.80
N TYR A 239 -37.88 9.95 -28.52
CA TYR A 239 -37.69 10.07 -29.96
C TYR A 239 -38.92 9.48 -30.65
N GLY A 240 -39.90 10.34 -30.94
CA GLY A 240 -41.17 9.99 -31.59
C GLY A 240 -41.76 11.20 -32.29
#